data_AF-A0A7C5FML9-F1
#
_entry.id   AF-A0A7C5FML9-F1
#
_cell.length_a   1.000
_cell.length_b   1.000
_cell.length_c   1.000
_cell.angle_alpha   90.00
_cell.angle_beta   90.00
_cell.angle_gamma   90.00
#
_symmetry.space_group_name_H-M   'P 1'
#
loop_
_entity.id
_entity.type
_entity.pdbx_description
1 polymer ?
#
loop_
_entity_poly.entity_id
_entity_poly.type
_entity_poly.pdbx_seq_one_letter_code
_entity_poly.pdbx_strand_id
1 'polypeptide(L)' 'MESSAVPEYDIVIIGAGITGLASGYHLKREKPDLNIAIVDKY' A
#
# COMPACT_ATOMS: atom_id res chain seq x y z
N MET A 1 3.25 23.18 14.92
CA MET A 1 2.63 21.97 15.51
C MET A 1 2.60 20.95 14.41
N GLU A 2 3.54 20.01 14.43
CA GLU A 2 3.60 18.92 13.45
C GLU A 2 2.55 17.90 13.87
N SER A 3 1.51 17.71 13.06
CA SER A 3 0.50 16.68 13.30
C SER A 3 1.08 15.34 12.85
N SER A 4 1.93 14.73 13.66
CA SER A 4 2.50 13.40 13.39
C SER A 4 1.48 12.31 13.72
N ALA A 5 0.38 12.26 12.97
CA ALA A 5 -0.47 11.07 12.96
C ALA A 5 0.23 10.02 12.09
N VAL A 6 0.51 8.85 12.65
CA VAL A 6 1.04 7.71 11.89
C VAL A 6 -0.03 7.32 10.87
N PRO A 7 0.27 7.31 9.56
CA PRO A 7 -0.72 6.91 8.57
C PRO A 7 -1.10 5.44 8.79
N GLU A 8 -2.39 5.17 8.89
CA GLU A 8 -2.95 3.82 9.02
C GLU A 8 -3.32 3.28 7.64
N TYR A 9 -3.02 2.00 7.42
CA TYR A 9 -3.32 1.27 6.19
C TYR A 9 -3.93 -0.07 6.52
N ASP A 10 -4.88 -0.54 5.71
CA ASP A 10 -5.45 -1.87 5.85
C ASP A 10 -4.43 -2.95 5.46
N ILE A 11 -3.59 -2.63 4.47
CA ILE A 11 -2.56 -3.54 3.92
C ILE A 11 -1.30 -2.75 3.60
N VAL A 12 -0.15 -3.26 4.00
CA VAL A 12 1.17 -2.78 3.56
C VAL A 12 1.87 -3.89 2.78
N ILE A 13 2.25 -3.59 1.54
CA ILE A 13 3.03 -4.47 0.66
C ILE A 13 4.48 -4.01 0.67
N ILE A 14 5.40 -4.90 1.03
CA ILE A 14 6.85 -4.62 1.05
C ILE A 14 7.48 -5.16 -0.23
N GLY A 15 8.02 -4.25 -1.04
CA GLY A 15 8.59 -4.49 -2.36
C GLY A 15 7.65 -4.04 -3.48
N ALA A 16 8.05 -3.05 -4.27
CA ALA A 16 7.36 -2.52 -5.45
C ALA A 16 7.92 -3.11 -6.77
N GLY A 17 8.47 -4.32 -6.71
CA GLY A 17 8.75 -5.11 -7.91
C GLY A 17 7.46 -5.58 -8.61
N ILE A 18 7.62 -6.33 -9.71
CA ILE A 18 6.48 -6.78 -10.53
C ILE A 18 5.38 -7.46 -9.70
N THR A 19 5.76 -8.32 -8.75
CA THR A 19 4.82 -9.03 -7.89
C THR A 19 4.10 -8.10 -6.94
N GLY A 20 4.80 -7.17 -6.28
CA GLY A 20 4.17 -6.27 -5.31
C GLY A 20 3.20 -5.28 -5.96
N LEU A 21 3.56 -4.76 -7.13
CA LEU A 21 2.66 -3.91 -7.93
C LEU A 21 1.45 -4.70 -8.44
N ALA A 22 1.66 -5.91 -8.96
CA ALA A 22 0.55 -6.77 -9.39
C ALA A 22 -0.39 -7.10 -8.23
N SER A 23 0.15 -7.44 -7.06
CA SER A 23 -0.64 -7.66 -5.84
C SER A 23 -1.47 -6.44 -5.46
N GLY A 24 -0.86 -5.25 -5.39
CA GLY A 24 -1.57 -4.01 -5.08
C GLY A 24 -2.66 -3.68 -6.10
N TYR A 25 -2.35 -3.86 -7.40
CA TYR A 25 -3.31 -3.64 -8.49
C TYR A 25 -4.53 -4.57 -8.37
N HIS A 26 -4.31 -5.88 -8.23
CA HIS A 26 -5.41 -6.84 -8.13
C HIS A 26 -6.25 -6.62 -6.87
N LEU A 27 -5.60 -6.33 -5.72
CA LEU A 27 -6.30 -5.99 -4.48
C LEU A 27 -7.17 -4.74 -4.62
N LYS A 28 -6.65 -3.67 -5.21
CA LYS A 28 -7.43 -2.43 -5.38
C LYS A 28 -8.54 -2.57 -6.42
N ARG A 29 -8.36 -3.45 -7.42
CA ARG A 29 -9.39 -3.76 -8.42
C ARG A 29 -10.55 -4.56 -7.83
N GLU A 30 -10.27 -5.50 -6.92
CA GLU A 30 -11.30 -6.35 -6.28
C GLU A 30 -11.92 -5.71 -5.05
N LYS A 31 -11.14 -4.91 -4.31
CA LYS A 31 -11.56 -4.19 -3.10
C LYS A 31 -11.11 -2.73 -3.18
N PRO A 32 -11.84 -1.89 -3.92
CA PRO A 32 -11.44 -0.51 -4.18
C PRO A 32 -11.37 0.37 -2.92
N ASP A 33 -12.02 -0.02 -1.84
CA ASP A 33 -12.04 0.76 -0.59
C ASP A 33 -10.80 0.53 0.28
N LEU A 34 -9.99 -0.52 0.03
CA LEU A 34 -8.80 -0.79 0.84
C LEU A 34 -7.75 0.30 0.71
N ASN A 35 -7.30 0.83 1.84
CA ASN A 35 -6.15 1.74 1.90
C ASN A 35 -4.86 0.91 1.92
N ILE A 36 -4.20 0.84 0.76
CA ILE A 36 -3.02 0.01 0.54
C ILE A 36 -1.79 0.90 0.42
N ALA A 37 -0.75 0.61 1.21
CA ALA A 37 0.59 1.16 1.01
C ALA A 37 1.47 0.14 0.29
N ILE A 38 2.25 0.57 -0.69
CA ILE A 38 3.32 -0.23 -1.29
C ILE A 38 4.61 0.51 -0.99
N VAL A 39 5.53 -0.15 -0.29
CA VAL A 39 6.79 0.44 0.16
C VAL A 39 7.93 -0.30 -0.51
N ASP A 40 8.82 0.44 -1.15
CA ASP A 40 10.11 -0.07 -1.61
C ASP A 40 11.23 0.70 -0.91
N LYS A 41 12.42 0.09 -0.90
CA LYS A 41 13.64 0.70 -0.35
C LYS A 41 14.41 1.52 -1.40
N TYR A 42 14.03 1.42 -2.67
CA TYR A 42 14.66 2.06 -3.80
C TYR A 42 13.88 3.28 -4.30
#